data_AF-A0A958VKV8-F1
#
_entry.id   AF-A0A958VKV8-F1
#
_cell.length_a   1.000
_cell.length_b   1.000
_cell.length_c   1.000
_cell.angle_alpha   90.00
_cell.angle_beta   90.00
_cell.angle_gamma   90.00
#
_symmetry.space_group_name_H-M   'P 1'
#
loop_
_entity.id
_entity.type
_entity.pdbx_description
1 polymer ?
#
loop_
_entity_poly.entity_id
_entity_poly.type
_entity_poly.pdbx_seq_one_letter_code
_entity_poly.pdbx_strand_id
1 'polypeptide(L)'
;MIVGTADTLYHSVNAPEYFPATDSIYTVYSLVTPNGDALDDRLLNQLMFTHRSFDKRTDLQFVTLTWPKSHENITWRHSQEVAGRDTLRWKIVEMPLEQLKAFASHQLLLGDTLWPPLDVRRNMFVITDKRGHIRSYIDASQYTEGKKLRDDLKVLKAEEFVPKKREK
;
A
#
# COMPACT_ATOMS: atom_id res chain seq x y z
N MET A 1 18.97 -23.94 -27.63
CA MET A 1 19.76 -23.02 -26.79
C MET A 1 18.77 -22.00 -26.22
N ILE A 2 18.22 -22.26 -25.04
CA ILE A 2 17.24 -21.37 -24.40
C ILE A 2 18.04 -20.50 -23.43
N VAL A 3 18.14 -19.22 -23.76
CA VAL A 3 18.77 -18.22 -22.90
C VAL A 3 17.81 -17.98 -21.73
N GLY A 4 18.15 -18.55 -20.58
CA GLY A 4 17.45 -18.27 -19.33
C GLY A 4 17.70 -16.81 -18.95
N THR A 5 16.68 -15.98 -19.09
CA THR A 5 16.66 -14.68 -18.42
C THR A 5 16.55 -14.96 -16.93
N ALA A 6 17.57 -14.57 -16.18
CA ALA A 6 17.56 -14.59 -14.72
C ALA A 6 16.49 -13.61 -14.23
N ASP A 7 15.24 -14.07 -14.15
CA ASP A 7 14.16 -13.35 -13.51
C ASP A 7 14.44 -13.33 -12.01
N THR A 8 14.79 -12.15 -11.54
CA THR A 8 15.04 -11.86 -10.13
C THR A 8 13.83 -12.19 -9.27
N LEU A 9 14.09 -12.70 -8.06
CA LEU A 9 13.23 -13.14 -6.95
C LEU A 9 12.12 -12.17 -6.45
N TYR A 10 11.66 -11.21 -7.25
CA TYR A 10 10.71 -10.18 -6.81
C TYR A 10 9.31 -10.40 -7.42
N HIS A 11 8.29 -10.35 -6.56
CA HIS A 11 6.89 -10.37 -6.99
C HIS A 11 6.47 -8.95 -7.41
N SER A 12 5.90 -8.83 -8.61
CA SER A 12 5.42 -7.56 -9.19
C SER A 12 3.92 -7.42 -9.01
N VAL A 13 3.50 -6.28 -8.46
CA VAL A 13 2.10 -5.87 -8.31
C VAL A 13 1.65 -5.19 -9.61
N ASN A 14 0.67 -5.79 -10.29
CA ASN A 14 -0.07 -5.13 -11.37
C ASN A 14 -1.16 -4.28 -10.72
N ALA A 15 -1.03 -2.96 -10.77
CA ALA A 15 -2.04 -2.09 -10.22
C ALA A 15 -3.41 -2.39 -10.88
N PRO A 16 -4.54 -2.36 -10.12
CA PRO A 16 -5.87 -2.53 -10.70
C PRO A 16 -6.07 -1.59 -11.90
N GLU A 17 -6.89 -1.96 -12.89
CA GLU A 17 -7.19 -1.13 -14.09
C GLU A 17 -7.57 0.33 -13.78
N TYR A 18 -8.01 0.58 -12.54
CA TYR A 18 -8.29 1.91 -11.98
C TYR A 18 -7.04 2.77 -11.71
N PHE A 19 -5.84 2.25 -11.95
CA PHE A 19 -4.57 2.97 -11.82
C PHE A 19 -3.89 3.04 -13.18
N PRO A 20 -3.62 4.25 -13.73
CA PRO A 20 -2.51 4.33 -14.66
C PRO A 20 -1.26 3.89 -13.89
N ALA A 21 -0.52 2.92 -14.43
CA ALA A 21 0.84 2.66 -14.00
C ALA A 21 1.61 3.97 -14.23
N THR A 22 1.72 4.79 -13.18
CA THR A 22 2.54 5.97 -13.23
C THR A 22 3.95 5.48 -13.03
N ASP A 23 4.61 5.22 -14.17
CA ASP A 23 6.04 4.99 -14.23
C ASP A 23 6.71 6.05 -13.33
N SER A 24 7.29 5.61 -12.21
CA SER A 24 8.08 6.43 -11.25
C SER A 24 7.46 6.81 -9.89
N ILE A 25 6.46 6.10 -9.35
CA ILE A 25 5.96 6.40 -7.98
C ILE A 25 6.04 5.18 -7.05
N TYR A 26 6.58 5.38 -5.84
CA TYR A 26 6.48 4.41 -4.74
C TYR A 26 5.05 4.38 -4.19
N THR A 27 4.50 3.20 -3.97
CA THR A 27 3.10 3.06 -3.53
C THR A 27 3.01 2.43 -2.15
N VAL A 28 2.22 3.03 -1.27
CA VAL A 28 1.84 2.44 0.02
C VAL A 28 0.39 1.98 -0.07
N TYR A 29 0.17 0.68 -0.09
CA TYR A 29 -1.16 0.08 -0.04
C TYR A 29 -1.61 -0.14 1.40
N SER A 30 -2.91 0.05 1.62
CA SER A 30 -3.63 -0.23 2.87
C SER A 30 -4.99 -0.81 2.54
N LEU A 31 -5.49 -1.72 3.38
CA LEU A 31 -6.82 -2.33 3.23
C LEU A 31 -7.64 -1.97 4.45
N VAL A 32 -8.88 -1.53 4.24
CA VAL A 32 -9.82 -1.24 5.34
C VAL A 32 -11.16 -1.88 5.07
N THR A 33 -11.93 -2.12 6.14
CA THR A 33 -13.29 -2.62 6.02
C THR A 33 -14.30 -1.47 6.00
N PRO A 34 -15.42 -1.61 5.28
CA PRO A 34 -16.43 -0.58 5.24
C PRO A 34 -17.17 -0.36 6.55
N ASN A 35 -17.23 -1.36 7.41
CA ASN A 35 -17.86 -1.18 8.71
C ASN A 35 -17.01 -0.35 9.68
N GLY A 36 -15.70 -0.21 9.41
CA GLY A 36 -14.75 0.56 10.21
C GLY A 36 -14.62 0.03 11.64
N ASP A 37 -13.56 -0.72 11.94
CA ASP A 37 -13.24 -1.10 13.31
C ASP A 37 -12.03 -0.35 13.87
N ALA A 38 -11.67 -0.65 15.13
CA ALA A 38 -10.53 0.00 15.79
C ALA A 38 -9.19 -0.23 15.06
N LEU A 39 -9.05 -1.31 14.28
CA LEU A 39 -7.88 -1.55 13.45
C LEU A 39 -7.89 -0.62 12.23
N ASP A 40 -9.03 -0.49 11.55
CA ASP A 40 -9.20 0.43 10.42
C ASP A 40 -8.94 1.89 10.86
N ASP A 41 -9.45 2.30 12.02
CA ASP A 41 -9.20 3.64 12.58
C ASP A 41 -7.71 3.86 12.85
N ARG A 42 -7.02 2.84 13.35
CA ARG A 42 -5.57 2.91 13.60
C ARG A 42 -4.79 3.01 12.29
N LEU A 43 -5.10 2.18 11.30
CA LEU A 43 -4.50 2.19 9.96
C LEU A 43 -4.65 3.57 9.33
N LEU A 44 -5.86 4.10 9.27
CA LEU A 44 -6.16 5.39 8.64
C LEU A 44 -5.47 6.55 9.36
N ASN A 45 -5.45 6.56 10.69
CA ASN A 45 -4.73 7.59 11.46
C ASN A 45 -3.21 7.55 11.20
N GLN A 46 -2.60 6.36 11.18
CA GLN A 46 -1.19 6.22 10.85
C GLN A 46 -0.89 6.64 9.41
N LEU A 47 -1.78 6.31 8.47
CA LEU A 47 -1.66 6.68 7.07
C LEU A 47 -1.78 8.20 6.87
N MET A 48 -2.75 8.85 7.51
CA MET A 48 -2.89 10.31 7.51
C MET A 48 -1.65 11.01 8.06
N PHE A 49 -1.12 10.54 9.19
CA PHE A 49 0.08 11.11 9.78
C PHE A 49 1.31 10.92 8.86
N THR A 50 1.43 9.74 8.25
CA THR A 50 2.51 9.44 7.31
C THR A 50 2.41 10.29 6.05
N HIS A 51 1.22 10.39 5.44
CA HIS A 51 0.96 11.25 4.28
C HIS A 51 1.36 12.71 4.55
N ARG A 52 0.95 13.27 5.71
CA ARG A 52 1.36 14.62 6.13
C ARG A 52 2.87 14.76 6.32
N SER A 53 3.55 13.72 6.82
CA SER A 53 5.01 13.73 7.04
C SER A 53 5.82 13.75 5.74
N PHE A 54 5.18 13.42 4.61
CA PHE A 54 5.79 13.40 3.27
C PHE A 54 5.06 14.34 2.31
N ASP A 55 4.48 15.43 2.80
CA ASP A 55 3.74 16.44 2.02
C ASP A 55 4.51 16.98 0.80
N LYS A 56 5.84 17.06 0.88
CA LYS A 56 6.72 17.56 -0.19
C LYS A 56 7.23 16.48 -1.16
N ARG A 57 6.93 15.20 -0.93
CA ARG A 57 7.35 14.13 -1.84
C ARG A 57 6.32 13.90 -2.94
N THR A 58 6.79 13.99 -4.18
CA THR A 58 6.00 13.82 -5.42
C THR A 58 6.14 12.43 -6.03
N ASP A 59 7.06 11.63 -5.50
CA ASP A 59 7.38 10.27 -5.91
C ASP A 59 6.84 9.21 -4.92
N LEU A 60 5.87 9.61 -4.09
CA LEU A 60 5.12 8.75 -3.17
C LEU A 60 3.61 8.89 -3.42
N GLN A 61 2.91 7.77 -3.45
CA GLN A 61 1.46 7.71 -3.41
C GLN A 61 0.95 6.72 -2.36
N PHE A 62 -0.24 6.98 -1.88
CA PHE A 62 -0.96 6.21 -0.89
C PHE A 62 -2.25 5.69 -1.51
N VAL A 63 -2.52 4.42 -1.29
CA VAL A 63 -3.69 3.73 -1.83
C VAL A 63 -4.39 3.02 -0.70
N THR A 64 -5.65 3.37 -0.48
CA THR A 64 -6.53 2.68 0.46
C THR A 64 -7.57 1.92 -0.32
N LEU A 65 -7.59 0.60 -0.15
CA LEU A 65 -8.50 -0.32 -0.82
C LEU A 65 -9.64 -0.70 0.12
N THR A 66 -10.86 -0.66 -0.39
CA THR A 66 -12.08 -1.09 0.32
C THR A 66 -13.05 -1.73 -0.68
N TRP A 67 -14.15 -2.29 -0.19
CA TRP A 67 -15.29 -2.67 -1.02
C TRP A 67 -16.51 -1.78 -0.78
N PRO A 68 -17.43 -1.66 -1.76
CA PRO A 68 -18.61 -0.80 -1.64
C PRO A 68 -19.55 -1.28 -0.54
N LYS A 69 -19.79 -0.44 0.47
CA LYS A 69 -20.84 -0.54 1.49
C LYS A 69 -20.91 0.83 2.21
N SER A 70 -21.98 1.10 2.97
CA SER A 70 -22.06 2.33 3.79
C SER A 70 -20.94 2.33 4.85
N HIS A 71 -20.01 3.29 4.72
CA HIS A 71 -19.03 3.60 5.75
C HIS A 71 -19.53 4.73 6.64
N GLU A 72 -19.71 4.45 7.93
CA GLU A 72 -20.32 5.42 8.85
C GLU A 72 -19.36 6.00 9.89
N ASN A 73 -18.14 5.47 9.99
CA ASN A 73 -17.15 5.93 10.97
C ASN A 73 -16.55 7.30 10.57
N ILE A 74 -16.35 8.16 11.58
CA ILE A 74 -15.75 9.50 11.49
C ILE A 74 -14.33 9.44 10.88
N THR A 75 -13.50 8.48 11.28
CA THR A 75 -12.11 8.39 10.79
C THR A 75 -12.07 8.09 9.30
N TRP A 76 -13.00 7.26 8.81
CA TRP A 76 -13.17 7.04 7.38
C TRP A 76 -13.53 8.33 6.64
N ARG A 77 -14.55 9.07 7.10
CA ARG A 77 -14.94 10.35 6.48
C ARG A 77 -13.78 11.34 6.47
N HIS A 78 -13.04 11.45 7.55
CA HIS A 78 -11.87 12.33 7.60
C HIS A 78 -10.77 11.88 6.62
N SER A 79 -10.55 10.57 6.48
CA SER A 79 -9.61 10.05 5.47
C SER A 79 -10.05 10.36 4.04
N GLN A 80 -11.37 10.32 3.75
CA GLN A 80 -11.91 10.74 2.45
C GLN A 80 -11.71 12.24 2.20
N GLU A 81 -11.88 13.09 3.21
CA GLU A 81 -11.60 14.52 3.09
C GLU A 81 -10.12 14.80 2.81
N VAL A 82 -9.21 14.10 3.50
CA VAL A 82 -7.77 14.25 3.29
C VAL A 82 -7.37 13.78 1.90
N ALA A 83 -7.83 12.59 1.49
CA ALA A 83 -7.60 12.05 0.16
C ALA A 83 -8.22 12.94 -0.94
N GLY A 84 -9.41 13.50 -0.70
CA GLY A 84 -10.09 14.40 -1.62
C GLY A 84 -9.39 15.75 -1.82
N ARG A 85 -8.58 16.20 -0.85
CA ARG A 85 -7.74 17.41 -0.98
C ARG A 85 -6.45 17.14 -1.75
N ASP A 86 -6.04 15.89 -1.88
CA ASP A 86 -4.78 15.47 -2.49
C ASP A 86 -4.95 14.21 -3.33
N THR A 87 -5.86 14.31 -4.31
CA THR A 87 -6.27 13.19 -5.16
C THR A 87 -5.15 12.61 -6.03
N LEU A 88 -4.06 13.37 -6.18
CA LEU A 88 -2.87 12.92 -6.90
C LEU A 88 -2.02 11.95 -6.07
N ARG A 89 -1.95 12.14 -4.74
CA ARG A 89 -1.06 11.36 -3.87
C ARG A 89 -1.78 10.42 -2.94
N TRP A 90 -3.07 10.60 -2.67
CA TRP A 90 -3.85 9.63 -1.91
C TRP A 90 -5.16 9.30 -2.61
N LYS A 91 -5.29 8.03 -2.98
CA LYS A 91 -6.49 7.48 -3.61
C LYS A 91 -7.16 6.48 -2.68
N ILE A 92 -8.47 6.62 -2.56
CA ILE A 92 -9.34 5.61 -1.98
C ILE A 92 -10.01 4.89 -3.14
N VAL A 93 -9.88 3.57 -3.19
CA VAL A 93 -10.40 2.73 -4.28
C VAL A 93 -11.38 1.74 -3.70
N GLU A 94 -12.61 1.84 -4.19
CA GLU A 94 -13.66 0.87 -3.93
C GLU A 94 -13.69 -0.14 -5.08
N MET A 95 -13.62 -1.43 -4.76
CA MET A 95 -13.75 -2.50 -5.75
C MET A 95 -14.60 -3.66 -5.20
N PRO A 96 -15.25 -4.46 -6.06
CA PRO A 96 -16.00 -5.62 -5.61
C PRO A 96 -15.19 -6.51 -4.67
N LEU A 97 -15.81 -7.01 -3.60
CA LEU A 97 -15.13 -7.76 -2.53
C LEU A 97 -14.27 -8.91 -3.08
N GLU A 98 -14.77 -9.66 -4.07
CA GLU A 98 -14.03 -10.77 -4.67
C GLU A 98 -12.79 -10.30 -5.45
N GLN A 99 -12.85 -9.14 -6.10
CA GLN A 99 -11.68 -8.55 -6.76
C GLN A 99 -10.68 -8.04 -5.72
N LEU A 100 -11.15 -7.41 -4.64
CA LEU A 100 -10.30 -6.96 -3.54
C LEU A 100 -9.54 -8.14 -2.91
N LYS A 101 -10.24 -9.27 -2.67
CA LYS A 101 -9.61 -10.50 -2.16
C LYS A 101 -8.55 -11.01 -3.13
N ALA A 102 -8.89 -11.18 -4.41
CA ALA A 102 -7.95 -11.68 -5.40
C ALA A 102 -6.71 -10.78 -5.52
N PHE A 103 -6.90 -9.46 -5.44
CA PHE A 103 -5.80 -8.50 -5.44
C PHE A 103 -4.94 -8.61 -4.17
N ALA A 104 -5.56 -8.63 -2.99
CA ALA A 104 -4.86 -8.73 -1.72
C ALA A 104 -4.03 -10.01 -1.62
N SER A 105 -4.60 -11.15 -2.04
CA SER A 105 -3.92 -12.44 -2.00
C SER A 105 -2.83 -12.58 -3.05
N HIS A 106 -3.16 -12.33 -4.33
CA HIS A 106 -2.29 -12.71 -5.45
C HIS A 106 -1.33 -11.62 -5.87
N GLN A 107 -1.62 -10.35 -5.55
CA GLN A 107 -0.76 -9.21 -5.91
C GLN A 107 -0.05 -8.67 -4.68
N LEU A 108 -0.77 -8.45 -3.58
CA LEU A 108 -0.15 -7.96 -2.34
C LEU A 108 0.39 -9.08 -1.44
N LEU A 109 0.18 -10.35 -1.78
CA LEU A 109 0.66 -11.52 -1.02
C LEU A 109 0.25 -11.49 0.47
N LEU A 110 -0.94 -10.96 0.78
CA LEU A 110 -1.45 -10.84 2.15
C LEU A 110 -2.10 -12.11 2.70
N GLY A 111 -2.01 -13.22 1.95
CA GLY A 111 -2.49 -14.55 2.34
C GLY A 111 -3.85 -14.92 1.74
N ASP A 112 -4.05 -16.22 1.51
CA ASP A 112 -5.18 -16.82 0.79
C ASP A 112 -6.26 -17.45 1.69
N THR A 113 -6.19 -17.21 2.99
CA THR A 113 -7.05 -17.90 3.95
C THR A 113 -8.51 -17.46 3.82
N LEU A 114 -9.25 -18.33 3.13
CA LEU A 114 -10.69 -18.35 2.90
C LEU A 114 -11.47 -17.78 4.10
N TRP A 115 -12.17 -16.68 3.86
CA TRP A 115 -13.11 -16.02 4.78
C TRP A 115 -14.22 -16.98 5.24
N PRO A 116 -14.74 -16.97 6.51
CA PRO A 116 -14.73 -15.91 7.55
C PRO A 116 -14.10 -16.30 8.93
N PRO A 117 -13.77 -15.34 9.83
CA PRO A 117 -13.39 -13.94 9.62
C PRO A 117 -12.09 -13.62 10.39
N LEU A 118 -10.86 -13.76 9.85
CA LEU A 118 -9.67 -13.22 10.56
C LEU A 118 -8.33 -13.16 9.82
N ASP A 119 -8.12 -13.79 8.66
CA ASP A 119 -6.73 -14.02 8.21
C ASP A 119 -6.30 -13.34 6.89
N VAL A 120 -7.03 -12.33 6.39
CA VAL A 120 -6.34 -11.35 5.52
C VAL A 120 -5.51 -10.49 6.46
N ARG A 121 -4.19 -10.40 6.22
CA ARG A 121 -3.28 -9.50 6.96
C ARG A 121 -3.56 -8.02 6.65
N ARG A 122 -4.81 -7.58 6.88
CA ARG A 122 -5.31 -6.23 6.64
C ARG A 122 -4.68 -5.20 7.56
N ASN A 123 -4.06 -5.66 8.64
CA ASN A 123 -3.21 -4.84 9.49
C ASN A 123 -1.92 -4.39 8.81
N MET A 124 -1.59 -4.86 7.60
CA MET A 124 -0.33 -4.54 6.95
C MET A 124 -0.46 -3.34 6.00
N PHE A 125 0.52 -2.44 6.06
CA PHE A 125 0.89 -1.60 4.94
C PHE A 125 1.82 -2.39 4.02
N VAL A 126 1.59 -2.30 2.70
CA VAL A 126 2.46 -2.89 1.69
C VAL A 126 3.11 -1.79 0.89
N ILE A 127 4.44 -1.77 0.87
CA ILE A 127 5.21 -0.77 0.13
C ILE A 127 5.70 -1.39 -1.17
N THR A 128 5.42 -0.76 -2.30
CA THR A 128 5.96 -1.15 -3.60
C THR A 128 6.87 -0.08 -4.19
N ASP A 129 7.85 -0.50 -4.98
CA ASP A 129 8.68 0.41 -5.77
C ASP A 129 7.99 0.90 -7.04
N LYS A 130 8.72 1.76 -7.77
CA LYS A 130 8.30 2.37 -9.05
C LYS A 130 8.00 1.35 -10.16
N ARG A 131 8.41 0.09 -10.00
CA ARG A 131 8.17 -1.03 -10.93
C ARG A 131 7.10 -1.99 -10.41
N GLY A 132 6.48 -1.65 -9.28
CA GLY A 132 5.47 -2.49 -8.64
C GLY A 132 6.06 -3.63 -7.80
N HIS A 133 7.38 -3.71 -7.57
CA HIS A 133 7.91 -4.77 -6.71
C HIS A 133 7.65 -4.46 -5.25
N ILE A 134 7.24 -5.46 -4.48
CA ILE A 134 7.07 -5.31 -3.03
C ILE A 134 8.43 -5.14 -2.36
N ARG A 135 8.58 -4.07 -1.57
CA ARG A 135 9.79 -3.71 -0.82
C ARG A 135 9.70 -4.11 0.64
N SER A 136 8.56 -3.87 1.27
CA SER A 136 8.34 -4.24 2.66
C SER A 136 6.87 -4.36 3.02
N TYR A 137 6.64 -5.05 4.13
CA TYR A 137 5.35 -5.14 4.82
C TYR A 137 5.51 -4.57 6.22
N ILE A 138 4.57 -3.74 6.66
CA ILE A 138 4.64 -3.05 7.94
C ILE A 138 3.33 -3.24 8.71
N ASP A 139 3.43 -3.75 9.93
CA ASP A 139 2.25 -4.06 10.75
C ASP A 139 1.71 -2.81 11.44
N ALA A 140 0.63 -2.25 10.91
CA ALA A 140 -0.03 -1.06 11.44
C ALA A 140 -0.74 -1.28 12.78
N SER A 141 -0.89 -2.54 13.24
CA SER A 141 -1.50 -2.82 14.54
C SER A 141 -0.64 -2.28 15.70
N GLN A 142 0.67 -2.11 15.48
CA GLN A 142 1.62 -1.67 16.50
C GLN A 142 2.00 -0.19 16.32
N TYR A 143 2.02 0.57 17.41
CA TYR A 143 2.37 2.00 17.38
C TYR A 143 3.82 2.24 16.94
N THR A 144 4.74 1.35 17.33
CA THR A 144 6.17 1.38 16.98
C THR A 144 6.42 1.25 15.48
N GLU A 145 5.55 0.54 14.76
CA GLU A 145 5.66 0.30 13.33
C GLU A 145 5.29 1.53 12.50
N GLY A 146 4.54 2.50 13.04
CA GLY A 146 4.31 3.78 12.37
C GLY A 146 5.61 4.60 12.17
N LYS A 147 6.57 4.50 13.10
CA LYS A 147 7.90 5.10 12.93
C LYS A 147 8.67 4.37 11.84
N LYS A 148 8.65 3.03 11.86
CA LYS A 148 9.30 2.18 10.87
C LYS A 148 8.79 2.43 9.45
N LEU A 149 7.47 2.60 9.27
CA LEU A 149 6.89 3.03 7.99
C LEU A 149 7.55 4.30 7.46
N ARG A 150 7.67 5.33 8.29
CA ARG A 150 8.32 6.57 7.86
C ARG A 150 9.82 6.39 7.60
N ASP A 151 10.50 5.56 8.37
CA ASP A 151 11.93 5.34 8.20
C ASP A 151 12.21 4.53 6.91
N ASP A 152 11.43 3.48 6.64
CA ASP A 152 11.46 2.74 5.37
C ASP A 152 11.23 3.67 4.18
N LEU A 153 10.19 4.52 4.23
CA LEU A 153 9.88 5.47 3.17
C LEU A 153 10.99 6.52 2.93
N LYS A 154 11.75 6.89 3.96
CA LYS A 154 12.93 7.76 3.81
C LYS A 154 14.08 7.03 3.11
N VAL A 155 14.30 5.76 3.46
CA VAL A 155 15.40 4.94 2.92
C VAL A 155 15.19 4.58 1.45
N LEU A 156 13.95 4.41 0.99
CA LEU A 156 13.66 4.13 -0.44
C LEU A 156 14.31 5.14 -1.40
N LYS A 157 14.38 6.42 -1.02
CA LYS A 157 15.06 7.45 -1.82
C LYS A 157 16.60 7.33 -1.77
N ALA A 158 17.15 6.89 -0.65
CA ALA A 158 18.59 6.70 -0.48
C ALA A 158 19.11 5.51 -1.30
N GLU A 159 18.32 4.42 -1.41
CA GLU A 159 18.69 3.24 -2.20
C GLU A 159 18.76 3.51 -3.71
N GLU A 160 18.03 4.51 -4.23
CA GLU A 160 18.19 4.97 -5.63
C GLU A 160 19.54 5.63 -5.88
N PHE A 161 20.18 6.18 -4.84
CA PHE A 161 21.42 6.93 -4.95
C PHE A 161 22.68 6.09 -4.77
N VAL A 162 22.55 4.81 -4.36
CA VAL A 162 23.68 3.89 -4.26
C VAL A 162 23.81 3.17 -5.60
N PRO A 163 24.81 3.49 -6.44
CA PRO A 163 25.03 2.72 -7.66
C PRO A 163 25.37 1.30 -7.22
N LYS A 164 24.56 0.32 -7.64
CA LYS A 164 24.95 -1.09 -7.56
C LYS A 164 26.31 -1.18 -8.25
N LYS A 165 27.36 -1.51 -7.48
CA LYS A 165 28.69 -1.75 -8.04
C LYS A 165 28.49 -2.68 -9.23
N ARG A 166 28.82 -2.19 -10.44
CA ARG A 166 28.94 -3.05 -11.60
C ARG A 166 29.99 -4.09 -11.23
N GLU A 167 29.58 -5.34 -11.07
CA GLU A 167 30.51 -6.45 -11.05
C GLU A 167 31.35 -6.35 -12.33
N LYS A 168 32.68 -6.33 -12.14
CA LYS A 168 33.65 -6.25 -13.22
C LYS A 168 33.81 -7.61 -13.90
#